data_AF-A0AAD1IMR5-F1
#
_entry.id   AF-A0AAD1IMR5-F1
#
_cell.length_a   1.000
_cell.length_b   1.000
_cell.length_c   1.000
_cell.angle_alpha   90.00
_cell.angle_beta   90.00
_cell.angle_gamma   90.00
#
_symmetry.space_group_name_H-M   'P 1'
#
loop_
_entity.id
_entity.type
_entity.pdbx_description
1 polymer ?
#
loop_
_entity_poly.entity_id
_entity_poly.type
_entity_poly.pdbx_seq_one_letter_code
_entity_poly.pdbx_strand_id
1 'polypeptide(L)'
;MSDATLSLVIVGVAVALFIWNRLPVEVVAIGVALVLFFTGLVDTRTLFSGFGDAVIVFIASLFVVSEGLGASGVTAWVSDRLARLAGQGYARLLVTVLTIGAVVSAVITVNGAAAALVPVTVAVARRARIRPSKVLIPLAFGCSAGALLTLGGSPVNVLIFEASRDRGEGGFGYFEFALIGVPLVLVTIAVAVVFGNRLLPDRESTTLPSDFSDYLPRIVEHWGLDRRLFRLTVGEGSAALDVPVRDLVAGRDGVTLVATETRAGRVADDGHRLAPADVLVVEGDDDAVAAFAGQAGCSVDDVAGRSYDKLVGRESGLAELAVPPRSDRLGEKVFPGHTWDGLTVLSVHRMNADVGTRVVELAQGDAILVHGRWSAIDRLTGSGMLVVDTTEDVRRQTVALDHSALRALAVLAMMVGLLISGAMPPAVAALLAALATVALRVVRTEQVYRAIPWQTIILIGALIPLSTAIQTSGAAELIAAPIVELAGNRSPYLVLTVVFVLTALLGQFISNVATVLVVVPIAVAAATESGISVQAMLMLVALAGAASLLTPIATPANMIVLNPGGYRFSDYWRLGIVTMMAWYVVAMLVVPLFWPLR
;
A
#
# COMPACT_ATOMS: atom_id res chain seq x y z
N MET A 1 -35.82 28.53 -14.60
CA MET A 1 -34.51 28.70 -13.93
C MET A 1 -33.48 28.83 -15.04
N SER A 2 -32.48 29.70 -14.91
CA SER A 2 -31.39 29.72 -15.90
C SER A 2 -30.57 28.44 -15.80
N ASP A 3 -29.92 28.07 -16.90
CA ASP A 3 -29.02 26.92 -16.94
C ASP A 3 -27.91 27.05 -15.88
N ALA A 4 -27.40 28.27 -15.69
CA ALA A 4 -26.44 28.59 -14.63
C ALA A 4 -26.97 28.26 -13.24
N THR A 5 -28.18 28.73 -12.87
CA THR A 5 -28.77 28.44 -11.56
C THR A 5 -29.03 26.95 -11.37
N LEU A 6 -29.51 26.26 -12.41
CA LEU A 6 -29.77 24.82 -12.34
C LEU A 6 -28.48 24.03 -12.13
N SER A 7 -27.42 24.37 -12.88
CA SER A 7 -26.08 23.81 -12.71
C SER A 7 -25.54 24.03 -11.28
N LEU A 8 -25.67 25.24 -10.74
CA LEU A 8 -25.28 25.54 -9.35
C LEU A 8 -26.05 24.73 -8.31
N VAL A 9 -27.36 24.53 -8.51
CA VAL A 9 -28.17 23.68 -7.62
C VAL A 9 -27.66 22.24 -7.68
N ILE A 10 -27.37 21.71 -8.87
CA ILE A 10 -26.83 20.36 -9.04
C ILE A 10 -25.45 20.22 -8.38
N VAL A 11 -24.56 21.20 -8.55
CA VAL A 11 -23.24 21.25 -7.87
C VAL A 11 -23.41 21.29 -6.36
N GLY A 12 -24.29 22.13 -5.83
CA GLY A 12 -24.55 22.24 -4.40
C GLY A 12 -25.08 20.92 -3.81
N VAL A 13 -25.99 20.24 -4.50
CA VAL A 13 -26.49 18.91 -4.11
C VAL A 13 -25.38 17.87 -4.20
N ALA A 14 -24.56 17.88 -5.24
CA ALA A 14 -23.42 16.96 -5.39
C ALA A 14 -22.42 17.12 -4.25
N VAL A 15 -22.02 18.36 -3.93
CA VAL A 15 -21.14 18.68 -2.80
C VAL A 15 -21.76 18.21 -1.48
N ALA A 16 -23.05 18.47 -1.25
CA ALA A 16 -23.74 18.00 -0.06
C ALA A 16 -23.74 16.46 0.06
N LEU A 17 -23.98 15.74 -1.04
CA LEU A 17 -23.94 14.28 -1.07
C LEU A 17 -22.53 13.72 -0.85
N PHE A 18 -21.49 14.36 -1.40
CA PHE A 18 -20.10 13.98 -1.14
C PHE A 18 -19.73 14.18 0.32
N ILE A 19 -20.10 15.31 0.92
CA ILE A 19 -19.87 15.58 2.35
C ILE A 19 -20.66 14.58 3.22
N TRP A 20 -21.87 14.23 2.82
CA TRP A 20 -22.71 13.25 3.53
C TRP A 20 -22.04 11.86 3.56
N ASN A 21 -21.31 11.47 2.51
CA ASN A 21 -20.47 10.27 2.44
C ASN A 21 -21.17 8.95 2.87
N ARG A 22 -22.48 8.82 2.62
CA ARG A 22 -23.23 7.55 2.83
C ARG A 22 -23.39 6.73 1.55
N LEU A 23 -23.23 7.38 0.40
CA LEU A 23 -23.28 6.74 -0.90
C LEU A 23 -21.85 6.66 -1.46
N PRO A 24 -21.50 5.60 -2.20
CA PRO A 24 -20.24 5.55 -2.93
C PRO A 24 -20.10 6.77 -3.86
N VAL A 25 -18.92 7.40 -3.88
CA VAL A 25 -18.69 8.66 -4.61
C VAL A 25 -18.93 8.52 -6.11
N GLU A 26 -18.65 7.35 -6.67
CA GLU A 26 -18.89 6.98 -8.07
C GLU A 26 -20.39 6.93 -8.39
N VAL A 27 -21.24 6.51 -7.44
CA VAL A 27 -22.71 6.48 -7.61
C VAL A 27 -23.25 7.91 -7.63
N VAL A 28 -22.75 8.76 -6.74
CA VAL A 28 -23.11 10.20 -6.72
C VAL A 28 -22.69 10.85 -8.03
N ALA A 29 -21.47 10.60 -8.50
CA ALA A 29 -20.94 11.15 -9.75
C ALA A 29 -21.77 10.74 -10.99
N ILE A 30 -22.08 9.45 -11.13
CA ILE A 30 -22.96 8.97 -12.22
C ILE A 30 -24.35 9.59 -12.09
N GLY A 31 -24.90 9.65 -10.88
CA GLY A 31 -26.19 10.30 -10.62
C GLY A 31 -26.19 11.75 -11.06
N VAL A 32 -25.14 12.52 -10.76
CA VAL A 32 -24.98 13.90 -11.20
C VAL A 32 -24.93 13.99 -12.72
N ALA A 33 -24.14 13.14 -13.39
CA ALA A 33 -24.06 13.11 -14.84
C ALA A 33 -25.43 12.84 -15.51
N LEU A 34 -26.19 11.89 -14.95
CA LEU A 34 -27.55 11.57 -15.43
C LEU A 34 -28.54 12.71 -15.16
N VAL A 35 -28.48 13.36 -14.00
CA VAL A 35 -29.32 14.53 -13.71
C VAL A 35 -29.02 15.67 -14.68
N LEU A 36 -27.75 15.93 -15.00
CA LEU A 36 -27.36 16.93 -16.02
C LEU A 36 -27.93 16.59 -17.41
N PHE A 37 -27.92 15.31 -17.79
CA PHE A 37 -28.51 14.85 -19.04
C PHE A 37 -30.05 15.03 -19.05
N PHE A 38 -30.75 14.56 -18.03
CA PHE A 38 -32.22 14.66 -17.96
C PHE A 38 -32.73 16.09 -17.79
N THR A 39 -31.91 16.98 -17.23
CA THR A 39 -32.21 18.42 -17.16
C THR A 39 -31.92 19.18 -18.46
N GLY A 40 -31.29 18.53 -19.45
CA GLY A 40 -30.95 19.13 -20.73
C GLY A 40 -29.72 20.03 -20.71
N LEU A 41 -28.97 20.08 -19.60
CA LEU A 41 -27.72 20.85 -19.48
C LEU A 41 -26.57 20.23 -20.30
N VAL A 42 -26.66 18.92 -20.58
CA VAL A 42 -25.61 18.12 -21.21
C VAL A 42 -26.26 17.18 -22.22
N ASP A 43 -25.68 17.10 -23.42
CA ASP A 43 -26.12 16.17 -24.47
C ASP A 43 -25.51 14.77 -24.31
N THR A 44 -25.99 13.78 -25.07
CA THR A 44 -25.49 12.40 -25.00
C THR A 44 -23.99 12.31 -25.23
N ARG A 45 -23.43 13.12 -26.14
CA ARG A 45 -21.99 13.12 -26.43
C ARG A 45 -21.20 13.59 -25.21
N THR A 46 -21.65 14.68 -24.58
CA THR A 46 -20.98 15.23 -23.40
C THR A 46 -21.16 14.31 -22.18
N LEU A 47 -22.30 13.64 -22.02
CA LEU A 47 -22.54 12.65 -20.96
C LEU A 47 -21.46 11.54 -20.95
N PHE A 48 -21.07 11.04 -22.11
CA PHE A 48 -20.07 9.98 -22.23
C PHE A 48 -18.64 10.50 -22.50
N SER A 49 -18.47 11.81 -22.67
CA SER A 49 -17.18 12.43 -23.06
C SER A 49 -16.05 12.07 -22.10
N GLY A 50 -16.33 12.03 -20.79
CA GLY A 50 -15.34 11.70 -19.78
C GLY A 50 -14.74 10.30 -19.95
N PHE A 51 -15.52 9.29 -20.34
CA PHE A 51 -15.04 7.91 -20.45
C PHE A 51 -14.10 7.66 -21.64
N GLY A 52 -14.10 8.54 -22.63
CA GLY A 52 -13.17 8.54 -23.76
C GLY A 52 -12.01 9.52 -23.59
N ASP A 53 -11.91 10.18 -22.43
CA ASP A 53 -10.97 11.27 -22.21
C ASP A 53 -9.52 10.78 -22.04
N ALA A 54 -8.58 11.54 -22.60
CA ALA A 54 -7.15 11.23 -22.55
C ALA A 54 -6.62 11.17 -21.11
N VAL A 55 -7.16 11.98 -20.20
CA VAL A 55 -6.83 12.00 -18.77
C VAL A 55 -7.11 10.64 -18.13
N ILE A 56 -8.24 10.01 -18.47
CA ILE A 56 -8.60 8.69 -17.92
C ILE A 56 -7.64 7.62 -18.39
N VAL A 57 -7.35 7.59 -19.70
CA VAL A 57 -6.42 6.62 -20.29
C VAL A 57 -5.03 6.79 -19.68
N PHE A 58 -4.59 8.04 -19.48
CA PHE A 58 -3.31 8.33 -18.86
C PHE A 58 -3.25 7.84 -17.41
N ILE A 59 -4.25 8.16 -16.59
CA ILE A 59 -4.31 7.76 -15.19
C ILE A 59 -4.37 6.23 -15.05
N ALA A 60 -5.22 5.56 -15.84
CA ALA A 60 -5.29 4.10 -15.84
C ALA A 60 -3.93 3.48 -16.17
N SER A 61 -3.24 4.01 -17.18
CA SER A 61 -1.91 3.54 -17.58
C SER A 61 -0.84 3.78 -16.51
N LEU A 62 -0.88 4.92 -15.80
CA LEU A 62 -0.01 5.18 -14.66
C LEU A 62 -0.18 4.17 -13.54
N PHE A 63 -1.43 3.76 -13.23
CA PHE A 63 -1.68 2.72 -12.23
C PHE A 63 -1.10 1.35 -12.65
N VAL A 64 -1.13 1.02 -13.94
CA VAL A 64 -0.49 -0.20 -14.45
C VAL A 64 1.03 -0.15 -14.29
N VAL A 65 1.66 0.97 -14.65
CA VAL A 65 3.12 1.15 -14.47
C VAL A 65 3.49 1.11 -12.98
N SER A 66 2.69 1.76 -12.13
CA SER A 66 2.81 1.74 -10.67
C SER A 66 2.73 0.31 -10.12
N GLU A 67 1.80 -0.53 -10.60
CA GLU A 67 1.73 -1.95 -10.23
C GLU A 67 2.99 -2.70 -10.69
N GLY A 68 3.52 -2.40 -11.87
CA GLY A 68 4.78 -2.99 -12.34
C GLY A 68 5.98 -2.67 -11.43
N LEU A 69 6.04 -1.46 -10.89
CA LEU A 69 7.06 -1.08 -9.90
C LEU A 69 6.85 -1.81 -8.57
N GLY A 70 5.61 -1.95 -8.11
CA GLY A 70 5.28 -2.71 -6.91
C GLY A 70 5.61 -4.20 -7.04
N ALA A 71 5.18 -4.83 -8.15
CA ALA A 71 5.36 -6.26 -8.42
C ALA A 71 6.82 -6.66 -8.65
N SER A 72 7.67 -5.71 -9.08
CA SER A 72 9.08 -5.98 -9.38
C SER A 72 10.02 -5.87 -8.18
N GLY A 73 9.50 -5.58 -6.98
CA GLY A 73 10.31 -5.50 -5.75
C GLY A 73 11.04 -4.16 -5.56
N VAL A 74 10.76 -3.14 -6.39
CA VAL A 74 11.33 -1.79 -6.20
C VAL A 74 10.90 -1.19 -4.86
N THR A 75 9.65 -1.39 -4.47
CA THR A 75 9.13 -1.00 -3.14
C THR A 75 9.90 -1.69 -2.02
N ALA A 76 10.17 -2.99 -2.10
CA ALA A 76 10.97 -3.71 -1.11
C ALA A 76 12.42 -3.21 -1.02
N TRP A 77 13.03 -2.85 -2.16
CA TRP A 77 14.36 -2.21 -2.17
C TRP A 77 14.36 -0.86 -1.47
N VAL A 78 13.33 -0.06 -1.70
CA VAL A 78 13.16 1.22 -1.00
C VAL A 78 13.04 0.99 0.51
N SER A 79 12.29 -0.03 0.93
CA SER A 79 12.14 -0.42 2.33
C SER A 79 13.48 -0.73 3.01
N ASP A 80 14.33 -1.53 2.35
CA ASP A 80 15.67 -1.88 2.81
C ASP A 80 16.60 -0.65 2.85
N ARG A 81 16.48 0.26 1.88
CA ARG A 81 17.20 1.55 1.90
C ARG A 81 16.75 2.43 3.06
N LEU A 82 15.46 2.53 3.31
CA LEU A 82 14.91 3.28 4.44
C LEU A 82 15.43 2.72 5.76
N ALA A 83 15.41 1.40 5.95
CA ALA A 83 15.91 0.75 7.16
C ALA A 83 17.41 0.98 7.40
N ARG A 84 18.24 1.04 6.35
CA ARG A 84 19.68 1.30 6.49
C ARG A 84 20.03 2.78 6.70
N LEU A 85 19.28 3.69 6.08
CA LEU A 85 19.54 5.13 6.15
C LEU A 85 18.93 5.79 7.39
N ALA A 86 17.85 5.20 7.90
CA ALA A 86 17.21 5.64 9.11
C ALA A 86 18.15 5.48 10.31
N GLY A 87 18.55 6.61 10.89
CA GLY A 87 19.30 6.61 12.13
C GLY A 87 18.40 6.39 13.34
N GLN A 88 19.02 6.32 14.53
CA GLN A 88 18.30 6.18 15.80
C GLN A 88 17.70 7.50 16.32
N GLY A 89 18.07 8.65 15.75
CA GLY A 89 17.59 9.97 16.17
C GLY A 89 16.27 10.37 15.51
N TYR A 90 15.36 10.98 16.27
CA TYR A 90 14.02 11.39 15.80
C TYR A 90 14.04 12.25 14.53
N ALA A 91 14.82 13.32 14.52
CA ALA A 91 14.91 14.21 13.36
C ALA A 91 15.46 13.49 12.12
N ARG A 92 16.49 12.65 12.31
CA ARG A 92 17.09 11.89 11.20
C ARG A 92 16.11 10.88 10.64
N LEU A 93 15.37 10.17 11.49
CA LEU A 93 14.31 9.25 11.08
C LEU A 93 13.23 9.98 10.26
N LEU A 94 12.70 11.09 10.77
CA LEU A 94 11.70 11.88 10.05
C LEU A 94 12.20 12.35 8.69
N VAL A 95 13.39 12.97 8.63
CA VAL A 95 13.97 13.45 7.37
C VAL A 95 14.10 12.30 6.37
N THR A 96 14.62 11.15 6.79
CA THR A 96 14.77 9.98 5.91
C THR A 96 13.42 9.45 5.43
N VAL A 97 12.46 9.26 6.33
CA VAL A 97 11.13 8.72 6.01
C VAL A 97 10.37 9.66 5.06
N LEU A 98 10.36 10.96 5.34
CA LEU A 98 9.65 11.94 4.51
C LEU A 98 10.31 12.13 3.15
N THR A 99 11.65 12.13 3.08
CA THR A 99 12.36 12.25 1.80
C THR A 99 12.11 11.03 0.92
N ILE A 100 12.22 9.83 1.49
CA ILE A 100 11.94 8.59 0.76
C ILE A 100 10.46 8.52 0.37
N GLY A 101 9.55 8.86 1.28
CA GLY A 101 8.12 8.93 1.01
C GLY A 101 7.78 9.88 -0.14
N ALA A 102 8.38 11.07 -0.15
CA ALA A 102 8.19 12.04 -1.21
C ALA A 102 8.66 11.51 -2.58
N VAL A 103 9.86 10.93 -2.64
CA VAL A 103 10.43 10.37 -3.88
C VAL A 103 9.61 9.19 -4.40
N VAL A 104 9.18 8.29 -3.51
CA VAL A 104 8.37 7.12 -3.90
C VAL A 104 6.99 7.57 -4.37
N SER A 105 6.39 8.55 -3.70
CA SER A 105 5.10 9.12 -4.08
C SER A 105 5.14 9.84 -5.43
N ALA A 106 6.27 10.45 -5.78
CA ALA A 106 6.47 11.07 -7.09
C ALA A 106 6.49 10.07 -8.26
N VAL A 107 6.76 8.80 -7.96
CA VAL A 107 6.93 7.73 -8.95
C VAL A 107 5.72 6.80 -9.02
N ILE A 108 5.15 6.45 -7.87
CA ILE A 108 4.05 5.51 -7.75
C ILE A 108 2.74 6.30 -7.72
N THR A 109 2.27 6.65 -6.53
CA THR A 109 1.16 7.56 -6.21
C THR A 109 1.23 7.84 -4.70
N VAL A 110 0.54 8.87 -4.22
CA VAL A 110 0.42 9.13 -2.76
C VAL A 110 -0.04 7.90 -1.98
N ASN A 111 -1.10 7.25 -2.47
CA ASN A 111 -1.73 6.12 -1.78
C ASN A 111 -0.84 4.87 -1.85
N GLY A 112 -0.26 4.57 -3.02
CA GLY A 112 0.64 3.43 -3.18
C GLY A 112 1.93 3.59 -2.36
N ALA A 113 2.49 4.80 -2.31
CA ALA A 113 3.68 5.09 -1.52
C ALA A 113 3.40 4.97 -0.01
N ALA A 114 2.28 5.52 0.47
CA ALA A 114 1.88 5.36 1.87
C ALA A 114 1.67 3.88 2.22
N ALA A 115 0.91 3.14 1.43
CA ALA A 115 0.67 1.71 1.66
C ALA A 115 1.97 0.90 1.74
N ALA A 116 2.93 1.18 0.85
CA ALA A 116 4.21 0.49 0.82
C ALA A 116 5.13 0.85 2.00
N LEU A 117 5.12 2.11 2.44
CA LEU A 117 6.09 2.62 3.41
C LEU A 117 5.62 2.55 4.86
N VAL A 118 4.31 2.46 5.12
CA VAL A 118 3.78 2.41 6.48
C VAL A 118 4.31 1.23 7.30
N PRO A 119 4.30 -0.03 6.82
CA PRO A 119 4.81 -1.17 7.58
C PRO A 119 6.29 -1.02 7.94
N VAL A 120 7.09 -0.56 6.97
CA VAL A 120 8.54 -0.33 7.14
C VAL A 120 8.79 0.82 8.11
N THR A 121 8.02 1.89 8.01
CA THR A 121 8.15 3.05 8.89
C THR A 121 7.80 2.68 10.32
N VAL A 122 6.81 1.82 10.55
CA VAL A 122 6.48 1.25 11.86
C VAL A 122 7.68 0.45 12.41
N ALA A 123 8.19 -0.50 11.63
CA ALA A 123 9.30 -1.37 12.06
C ALA A 123 10.57 -0.56 12.40
N VAL A 124 10.91 0.41 11.55
CA VAL A 124 12.10 1.26 11.74
C VAL A 124 11.92 2.23 12.90
N ALA A 125 10.72 2.81 13.08
CA ALA A 125 10.42 3.65 14.24
C ALA A 125 10.57 2.87 15.54
N ARG A 126 10.00 1.64 15.60
CA ARG A 126 10.13 0.75 16.77
C ARG A 126 11.58 0.37 17.06
N ARG A 127 12.35 0.01 16.03
CA ARG A 127 13.79 -0.28 16.17
C ARG A 127 14.59 0.91 16.70
N ALA A 128 14.20 2.13 16.32
CA ALA A 128 14.77 3.37 16.84
C ALA A 128 14.19 3.79 18.22
N ARG A 129 13.31 2.98 18.82
CA ARG A 129 12.55 3.28 20.06
C ARG A 129 11.73 4.58 19.97
N ILE A 130 11.26 4.89 18.77
CA ILE A 130 10.38 6.03 18.48
C ILE A 130 8.97 5.49 18.25
N ARG A 131 7.97 6.14 18.85
CA ARG A 131 6.57 5.74 18.69
C ARG A 131 6.12 5.99 17.23
N PRO A 132 5.48 5.02 16.54
CA PRO A 132 4.98 5.21 15.18
C PRO A 132 4.04 6.42 15.02
N SER A 133 3.27 6.74 16.06
CA SER A 133 2.41 7.93 16.15
C SER A 133 3.15 9.27 15.96
N LYS A 134 4.48 9.31 16.06
CA LYS A 134 5.28 10.53 15.81
C LYS A 134 5.80 10.66 14.38
N VAL A 135 5.60 9.65 13.53
CA VAL A 135 6.24 9.55 12.21
C VAL A 135 5.22 9.28 11.09
N LEU A 136 4.11 8.60 11.38
CA LEU A 136 3.18 8.13 10.35
C LEU A 136 2.29 9.22 9.71
N ILE A 137 1.69 10.15 10.47
CA ILE A 137 1.04 11.32 9.86
C ILE A 137 2.06 12.14 9.03
N PRO A 138 3.27 12.47 9.55
CA PRO A 138 4.30 13.12 8.75
C PRO A 138 4.65 12.38 7.46
N LEU A 139 4.72 11.05 7.47
CA LEU A 139 4.92 10.24 6.26
C LEU A 139 3.80 10.50 5.25
N ALA A 140 2.54 10.43 5.65
CA ALA A 140 1.41 10.68 4.76
C ALA A 140 1.49 12.08 4.13
N PHE A 141 1.82 13.11 4.92
CA PHE A 141 1.98 14.48 4.42
C PHE A 141 3.19 14.63 3.49
N GLY A 142 4.29 13.92 3.78
CA GLY A 142 5.47 13.83 2.91
C GLY A 142 5.15 13.19 1.56
N CYS A 143 4.34 12.12 1.55
CA CYS A 143 3.82 11.53 0.31
C CYS A 143 2.96 12.54 -0.47
N SER A 144 2.02 13.22 0.20
CA SER A 144 1.17 14.24 -0.46
C SER A 144 1.99 15.38 -1.06
N ALA A 145 3.02 15.88 -0.38
CA ALA A 145 3.96 16.86 -0.93
C ALA A 145 4.75 16.29 -2.11
N GLY A 146 5.23 15.05 -1.98
CA GLY A 146 6.01 14.36 -3.01
C GLY A 146 5.25 14.11 -4.31
N ALA A 147 3.93 13.92 -4.25
CA ALA A 147 3.12 13.82 -5.46
C ALA A 147 3.10 15.10 -6.29
N LEU A 148 3.46 16.25 -5.74
CA LEU A 148 3.66 17.50 -6.48
C LEU A 148 5.07 17.63 -7.07
N LEU A 149 5.93 16.60 -7.02
CA LEU A 149 7.24 16.63 -7.68
C LEU A 149 7.16 16.32 -9.18
N THR A 150 6.11 15.62 -9.62
CA THR A 150 5.98 15.16 -11.01
C THR A 150 4.53 15.24 -11.48
N LEU A 151 4.33 15.36 -12.78
CA LEU A 151 3.01 15.23 -13.40
C LEU A 151 2.33 13.88 -13.07
N GLY A 152 3.13 12.80 -12.98
CA GLY A 152 2.62 11.45 -12.72
C GLY A 152 2.31 11.14 -11.25
N GLY A 153 2.71 11.99 -10.31
CA GLY A 153 2.59 11.72 -8.87
C GLY A 153 1.14 11.70 -8.35
N SER A 154 0.21 12.36 -9.05
CA SER A 154 -1.20 12.42 -8.68
C SER A 154 -2.11 12.61 -9.90
N PRO A 155 -3.30 11.95 -9.94
CA PRO A 155 -4.36 12.24 -10.91
C PRO A 155 -4.74 13.73 -11.00
N VAL A 156 -4.62 14.47 -9.89
CA VAL A 156 -4.89 15.92 -9.85
C VAL A 156 -3.95 16.69 -10.78
N ASN A 157 -2.67 16.33 -10.81
CA ASN A 157 -1.67 17.06 -11.62
C ASN A 157 -1.96 16.87 -13.11
N VAL A 158 -2.40 15.67 -13.49
CA VAL A 158 -2.85 15.36 -14.85
C VAL A 158 -4.04 16.22 -15.25
N LEU A 159 -5.02 16.33 -14.36
CA LEU A 159 -6.20 17.13 -14.61
C LEU A 159 -5.86 18.62 -14.79
N ILE A 160 -4.93 19.13 -13.98
CA ILE A 160 -4.44 20.51 -14.08
C ILE A 160 -3.64 20.75 -15.36
N PHE A 161 -2.83 19.77 -15.77
CA PHE A 161 -2.12 19.79 -17.04
C PHE A 161 -3.09 19.87 -18.23
N GLU A 162 -4.14 19.04 -18.26
CA GLU A 162 -5.11 19.06 -19.35
C GLU A 162 -5.94 20.36 -19.35
N ALA A 163 -6.39 20.80 -18.18
CA ALA A 163 -7.12 22.06 -18.03
C ALA A 163 -6.34 23.28 -18.53
N SER A 164 -5.00 23.25 -18.43
CA SER A 164 -4.10 24.27 -18.99
C SER A 164 -3.99 24.13 -20.52
N ARG A 165 -3.83 22.90 -21.05
CA ARG A 165 -3.75 22.64 -22.50
C ARG A 165 -5.02 23.04 -23.25
N ASP A 166 -6.19 22.70 -22.71
CA ASP A 166 -7.49 23.02 -23.31
C ASP A 166 -7.70 24.53 -23.51
N ARG A 167 -6.95 25.35 -22.78
CA ARG A 167 -7.00 26.82 -22.83
C ARG A 167 -5.91 27.44 -23.71
N GLY A 168 -5.11 26.62 -24.38
CA GLY A 168 -4.03 27.09 -25.25
C GLY A 168 -2.79 27.60 -24.51
N GLU A 169 -2.71 27.40 -23.19
CA GLU A 169 -1.59 27.84 -22.33
C GLU A 169 -0.38 26.87 -22.39
N GLY A 170 -0.32 25.94 -23.35
CA GLY A 170 0.84 25.06 -23.56
C GLY A 170 1.00 23.88 -22.59
N GLY A 171 0.24 23.83 -21.49
CA GLY A 171 0.36 22.79 -20.45
C GLY A 171 1.60 22.97 -19.57
N PHE A 172 1.82 22.02 -18.65
CA PHE A 172 2.99 22.00 -17.75
C PHE A 172 3.97 20.89 -18.12
N GLY A 173 5.27 21.14 -18.00
CA GLY A 173 6.32 20.14 -18.14
C GLY A 173 6.26 19.06 -17.05
N TYR A 174 6.83 17.88 -17.33
CA TYR A 174 6.75 16.73 -16.42
C TYR A 174 7.29 17.01 -15.01
N PHE A 175 8.43 17.72 -14.92
CA PHE A 175 9.07 18.14 -13.66
C PHE A 175 8.77 19.59 -13.27
N GLU A 176 7.91 20.30 -14.02
CA GLU A 176 7.59 21.68 -13.71
C GLU A 176 6.84 21.82 -12.39
N PHE A 177 6.03 20.80 -12.03
CA PHE A 177 5.42 20.66 -10.71
C PHE A 177 6.46 20.67 -9.58
N ALA A 178 7.69 20.18 -9.81
CA ALA A 178 8.75 20.18 -8.80
C ALA A 178 9.12 21.59 -8.32
N LEU A 179 8.85 22.63 -9.11
CA LEU A 179 9.07 24.03 -8.72
C LEU A 179 8.25 24.40 -7.48
N ILE A 180 7.06 23.83 -7.32
CA ILE A 180 6.26 23.93 -6.08
C ILE A 180 6.49 22.73 -5.15
N GLY A 181 6.66 21.52 -5.69
CA GLY A 181 6.77 20.29 -4.91
C GLY A 181 8.00 20.26 -4.00
N VAL A 182 9.17 20.70 -4.50
CA VAL A 182 10.41 20.72 -3.71
C VAL A 182 10.28 21.64 -2.49
N PRO A 183 9.87 22.93 -2.62
CA PRO A 183 9.57 23.77 -1.47
C PRO A 183 8.58 23.14 -0.48
N LEU A 184 7.51 22.51 -0.97
CA LEU A 184 6.51 21.86 -0.11
C LEU A 184 7.08 20.67 0.65
N VAL A 185 7.90 19.82 0.01
CA VAL A 185 8.58 18.71 0.70
C VAL A 185 9.52 19.25 1.78
N LEU A 186 10.33 20.25 1.46
CA LEU A 186 11.26 20.87 2.42
C LEU A 186 10.52 21.48 3.62
N VAL A 187 9.45 22.24 3.36
CA VAL A 187 8.63 22.85 4.41
C VAL A 187 7.88 21.80 5.23
N THR A 188 7.38 20.74 4.61
CA THR A 188 6.72 19.62 5.32
C THR A 188 7.71 18.91 6.24
N ILE A 189 8.94 18.68 5.78
CA ILE A 189 10.03 18.13 6.61
C ILE A 189 10.35 19.07 7.77
N ALA A 190 10.51 20.36 7.51
CA ALA A 190 10.82 21.35 8.53
C ALA A 190 9.71 21.42 9.61
N VAL A 191 8.45 21.49 9.19
CA VAL A 191 7.28 21.49 10.09
C VAL A 191 7.22 20.20 10.91
N ALA A 192 7.43 19.03 10.28
CA ALA A 192 7.42 17.75 10.98
C ALA A 192 8.55 17.65 12.02
N VAL A 193 9.76 18.10 11.71
CA VAL A 193 10.90 18.06 12.65
C VAL A 193 10.70 19.03 13.81
N VAL A 194 10.23 20.25 13.54
CA VAL A 194 10.09 21.31 14.56
C VAL A 194 8.86 21.08 15.44
N PHE A 195 7.71 20.76 14.84
CA PHE A 195 6.42 20.69 15.54
C PHE A 195 5.90 19.27 15.75
N GLY A 196 6.37 18.28 14.98
CA GLY A 196 5.85 16.91 15.04
C GLY A 196 5.93 16.31 16.44
N ASN A 197 7.05 16.48 17.16
CA ASN A 197 7.18 15.93 18.51
C ASN A 197 6.20 16.56 19.52
N ARG A 198 5.81 17.82 19.32
CA ARG A 198 4.91 18.56 20.25
C ARG A 198 3.44 18.40 19.89
N LEU A 199 3.09 18.39 18.62
CA LEU A 199 1.70 18.40 18.14
C LEU A 199 1.11 16.99 17.98
N LEU A 200 1.95 16.00 17.66
CA LEU A 200 1.49 14.62 17.49
C LEU A 200 1.36 13.91 18.84
N PRO A 201 0.32 13.06 19.00
CA PRO A 201 0.11 12.32 20.22
C PRO A 201 1.20 11.27 20.46
N ASP A 202 1.46 10.97 21.72
CA ASP A 202 2.32 9.85 22.15
C ASP A 202 1.47 8.59 22.36
N ARG A 203 1.16 7.87 21.28
CA ARG A 203 0.35 6.65 21.35
C ARG A 203 1.03 5.45 20.70
N GLU A 204 0.66 4.28 21.17
CA GLU A 204 0.93 2.99 20.54
C GLU A 204 -0.40 2.41 20.08
N SER A 205 -0.45 1.85 18.88
CA SER A 205 -1.65 1.20 18.39
C SER A 205 -1.89 -0.11 19.16
N THR A 206 -3.15 -0.35 19.54
CA THR A 206 -3.60 -1.63 20.12
C THR A 206 -3.83 -2.70 19.03
N THR A 207 -4.06 -2.26 17.80
CA THR A 207 -4.11 -3.10 16.60
C THR A 207 -2.84 -2.84 15.80
N LEU A 208 -1.90 -3.78 15.87
CA LEU A 208 -0.66 -3.68 15.10
C LEU A 208 -0.96 -4.08 13.65
N PRO A 209 -0.41 -3.37 12.64
CA PRO A 209 -0.06 -4.05 11.39
C PRO A 209 0.83 -5.22 11.77
N SER A 210 0.73 -6.34 11.06
CA SER A 210 1.61 -7.50 11.20
C SER A 210 3.07 -7.09 10.97
N ASP A 211 3.68 -6.52 12.01
CA ASP A 211 5.08 -6.20 12.10
C ASP A 211 5.81 -7.53 11.97
N PHE A 212 6.68 -7.65 10.97
CA PHE A 212 7.54 -8.82 10.81
C PHE A 212 8.30 -9.14 12.12
N SER A 213 8.56 -8.10 12.93
CA SER A 213 9.26 -8.19 14.21
C SER A 213 8.42 -8.80 15.34
N ASP A 214 7.09 -8.65 15.31
CA ASP A 214 6.19 -9.17 16.35
C ASP A 214 5.32 -10.35 15.85
N TYR A 215 5.16 -10.52 14.53
CA TYR A 215 4.37 -11.60 13.93
C TYR A 215 5.00 -12.97 14.17
N LEU A 216 6.31 -13.11 13.93
CA LEU A 216 7.04 -14.35 14.19
C LEU A 216 6.99 -14.71 15.69
N PRO A 217 7.33 -13.81 16.64
CA PRO A 217 7.17 -14.09 18.06
C PRO A 217 5.74 -14.45 18.48
N ARG A 218 4.72 -13.78 17.95
CA ARG A 218 3.31 -14.09 18.27
C ARG A 218 2.84 -15.39 17.66
N ILE A 219 3.29 -15.75 16.46
CA ILE A 219 3.02 -17.08 15.89
C ILE A 219 3.71 -18.13 16.73
N VAL A 220 4.97 -17.92 17.10
CA VAL A 220 5.72 -18.82 17.97
C VAL A 220 4.99 -19.00 19.32
N GLU A 221 4.50 -17.92 19.92
CA GLU A 221 3.73 -17.95 21.17
C GLU A 221 2.35 -18.60 21.00
N HIS A 222 1.57 -18.20 19.98
CA HIS A 222 0.22 -18.68 19.75
C HIS A 222 0.18 -20.16 19.37
N TRP A 223 1.15 -20.61 18.57
CA TRP A 223 1.25 -21.99 18.09
C TRP A 223 2.13 -22.89 18.95
N GLY A 224 2.64 -22.39 20.09
CA GLY A 224 3.47 -23.17 21.00
C GLY A 224 4.72 -23.75 20.33
N LEU A 225 5.39 -22.94 19.49
CA LEU A 225 6.59 -23.38 18.77
C LEU A 225 7.84 -23.37 19.65
N ASP A 226 7.75 -23.08 20.95
CA ASP A 226 8.84 -23.11 21.93
C ASP A 226 9.51 -24.50 22.09
N ARG A 227 8.87 -25.54 21.53
CA ARG A 227 9.36 -26.91 21.52
C ARG A 227 10.51 -27.11 20.53
N ARG A 228 11.59 -27.71 21.00
CA ARG A 228 12.78 -28.02 20.19
C ARG A 228 12.66 -29.41 19.58
N LEU A 229 12.26 -29.45 18.31
CA LEU A 229 12.08 -30.68 17.55
C LEU A 229 13.30 -30.98 16.68
N PHE A 230 13.73 -32.24 16.65
CA PHE A 230 14.87 -32.72 15.88
C PHE A 230 14.50 -33.94 15.04
N ARG A 231 15.04 -34.01 13.82
CA ARG A 231 14.97 -35.21 12.97
C ARG A 231 16.30 -35.93 13.04
N LEU A 232 16.23 -37.20 13.38
CA LEU A 232 17.38 -38.08 13.49
C LEU A 232 17.25 -39.17 12.45
N THR A 233 18.13 -39.16 11.46
CA THR A 233 18.15 -40.15 10.40
C THR A 233 19.02 -41.32 10.82
N VAL A 234 18.48 -42.54 10.77
CA VAL A 234 19.17 -43.78 11.14
C VAL A 234 20.15 -44.14 10.02
N GLY A 235 21.46 -44.07 10.31
CA GLY A 235 22.51 -44.45 9.36
C GLY A 235 22.66 -45.97 9.20
N GLU A 236 23.31 -46.41 8.12
CA GLU A 236 23.57 -47.83 7.83
C GLU A 236 24.46 -48.54 8.89
N GLY A 237 25.17 -47.77 9.72
CA GLY A 237 25.98 -48.27 10.84
C GLY A 237 25.47 -47.86 12.23
N SER A 238 24.21 -47.44 12.33
CA SER A 238 23.61 -46.98 13.59
C SER A 238 23.50 -48.12 14.62
N ALA A 239 23.81 -47.83 15.88
CA ALA A 239 23.62 -48.75 17.00
C ALA A 239 22.14 -48.99 17.33
N ALA A 240 21.24 -48.21 16.72
CA ALA A 240 19.79 -48.32 16.89
C ALA A 240 19.12 -49.30 15.90
N LEU A 241 19.88 -49.89 14.97
CA LEU A 241 19.32 -50.83 13.99
C LEU A 241 18.72 -52.07 14.64
N ASP A 242 17.55 -52.48 14.13
CA ASP A 242 16.77 -53.64 14.60
C ASP A 242 16.29 -53.54 16.07
N VAL A 243 16.46 -52.39 16.70
CA VAL A 243 15.94 -52.09 18.04
C VAL A 243 14.50 -51.58 17.91
N PRO A 244 13.55 -52.07 18.74
CA PRO A 244 12.21 -51.49 18.81
C PRO A 244 12.30 -50.03 19.25
N VAL A 245 11.62 -49.14 18.54
CA VAL A 245 11.63 -47.70 18.81
C VAL A 245 11.34 -47.37 20.28
N ARG A 246 10.34 -48.01 20.88
CA ARG A 246 9.99 -47.85 22.30
C ARG A 246 11.15 -48.12 23.27
N ASP A 247 12.02 -49.07 22.94
CA ASP A 247 13.11 -49.52 23.82
C ASP A 247 14.33 -48.60 23.68
N LEU A 248 14.45 -47.89 22.56
CA LEU A 248 15.52 -46.93 22.31
C LEU A 248 15.38 -45.66 23.17
N VAL A 249 14.13 -45.24 23.42
CA VAL A 249 13.78 -43.99 24.09
C VAL A 249 13.40 -44.20 25.57
N ALA A 250 12.98 -45.42 25.94
CA ALA A 250 12.64 -45.76 27.32
C ALA A 250 13.84 -45.55 28.28
N GLY A 251 13.62 -44.73 29.31
CA GLY A 251 14.60 -44.50 30.38
C GLY A 251 15.67 -43.44 30.08
N ARG A 252 15.49 -42.63 29.04
CA ARG A 252 16.39 -41.51 28.73
C ARG A 252 15.76 -40.19 29.18
N ASP A 253 16.37 -39.54 30.17
CA ASP A 253 15.92 -38.24 30.65
C ASP A 253 16.21 -37.15 29.62
N GLY A 254 15.20 -36.33 29.31
CA GLY A 254 15.35 -35.13 28.48
C GLY A 254 15.14 -35.31 26.97
N VAL A 255 14.74 -36.50 26.49
CA VAL A 255 14.37 -36.75 25.09
C VAL A 255 13.04 -37.49 25.00
N THR A 256 12.06 -36.90 24.35
CA THR A 256 10.72 -37.47 24.11
C THR A 256 10.58 -37.84 22.64
N LEU A 257 10.11 -39.05 22.34
CA LEU A 257 9.79 -39.44 20.97
C LEU A 257 8.46 -38.83 20.54
N VAL A 258 8.46 -38.18 19.38
CA VAL A 258 7.27 -37.58 18.76
C VAL A 258 6.67 -38.54 17.74
N ALA A 259 7.51 -39.07 16.84
CA ALA A 259 7.11 -40.01 15.80
C ALA A 259 8.31 -40.76 15.20
N THR A 260 8.02 -41.88 14.53
CA THR A 260 8.97 -42.57 13.66
C THR A 260 8.42 -42.61 12.24
N GLU A 261 9.24 -42.25 11.26
CA GLU A 261 8.94 -42.40 9.84
C GLU A 261 9.83 -43.48 9.23
N THR A 262 9.21 -44.39 8.49
CA THR A 262 9.96 -45.33 7.65
C THR A 262 10.63 -44.61 6.48
N ARG A 263 11.61 -45.24 5.83
CA ARG A 263 12.16 -44.77 4.54
C ARG A 263 11.11 -44.37 3.49
N ALA A 264 9.92 -44.97 3.52
CA ALA A 264 8.82 -44.67 2.60
C ALA A 264 7.97 -43.45 3.02
N GLY A 265 8.35 -42.74 4.09
CA GLY A 265 7.62 -41.58 4.62
C GLY A 265 6.35 -41.94 5.39
N ARG A 266 6.15 -43.22 5.74
CA ARG A 266 4.99 -43.67 6.52
C ARG A 266 5.30 -43.63 8.01
N VAL A 267 4.33 -43.14 8.80
CA VAL A 267 4.38 -43.19 10.27
C VAL A 267 4.38 -44.65 10.72
N ALA A 268 5.40 -45.02 11.47
CA ALA A 268 5.56 -46.34 12.07
C ALA A 268 5.08 -46.34 13.53
N ASP A 269 4.57 -47.49 13.97
CA ASP A 269 4.15 -47.68 15.37
C ASP A 269 5.36 -47.87 16.30
N ASP A 270 5.20 -47.65 17.61
CA ASP A 270 6.27 -47.72 18.61
C ASP A 270 6.96 -49.09 18.72
N GLY A 271 6.34 -50.15 18.20
CA GLY A 271 6.90 -51.49 18.11
C GLY A 271 7.75 -51.74 16.85
N HIS A 272 7.83 -50.76 15.94
CA HIS A 272 8.63 -50.86 14.72
C HIS A 272 10.11 -51.02 15.05
N ARG A 273 10.77 -51.87 14.28
CA ARG A 273 12.21 -52.12 14.39
C ARG A 273 12.92 -51.24 13.39
N LEU A 274 13.83 -50.41 13.88
CA LEU A 274 14.48 -49.39 13.09
C LEU A 274 15.33 -49.99 11.96
N ALA A 275 15.12 -49.48 10.76
CA ALA A 275 15.87 -49.82 9.56
C ALA A 275 16.73 -48.63 9.09
N PRO A 276 17.73 -48.86 8.23
CA PRO A 276 18.50 -47.76 7.65
C PRO A 276 17.61 -46.79 6.88
N ALA A 277 17.89 -45.49 7.04
CA ALA A 277 17.14 -44.36 6.50
C ALA A 277 15.72 -44.17 7.08
N ASP A 278 15.37 -44.86 8.17
CA ASP A 278 14.24 -44.45 9.00
C ASP A 278 14.58 -43.13 9.71
N VAL A 279 13.55 -42.32 9.99
CA VAL A 279 13.69 -41.00 10.62
C VAL A 279 12.93 -40.98 11.93
N LEU A 280 13.64 -40.66 13.01
CA LEU A 280 13.07 -40.42 14.33
C LEU A 280 12.86 -38.92 14.52
N VAL A 281 11.67 -38.52 14.92
CA VAL A 281 11.40 -37.14 15.34
C VAL A 281 11.32 -37.11 16.85
N VAL A 282 12.19 -36.31 17.48
CA VAL A 282 12.32 -36.22 18.93
C VAL A 282 12.22 -34.78 19.40
N GLU A 283 11.71 -34.61 20.61
CA GLU A 283 11.65 -33.34 21.33
C GLU A 283 12.62 -33.39 22.51
N GLY A 284 13.46 -32.38 22.69
CA GLY A 284 14.39 -32.32 23.82
C GLY A 284 15.39 -31.17 23.73
N ASP A 285 16.25 -31.00 24.73
CA ASP A 285 17.31 -29.99 24.71
C ASP A 285 18.46 -30.40 23.77
N ASP A 286 19.15 -29.41 23.18
CA ASP A 286 20.24 -29.63 22.20
C ASP A 286 21.29 -30.63 22.69
N ASP A 287 21.72 -30.50 23.95
CA ASP A 287 22.73 -31.36 24.56
C ASP A 287 22.23 -32.79 24.78
N ALA A 288 20.97 -32.94 25.19
CA ALA A 288 20.33 -34.24 25.42
C ALA A 288 20.09 -34.98 24.09
N VAL A 289 19.64 -34.27 23.06
CA VAL A 289 19.40 -34.83 21.72
C VAL A 289 20.72 -35.13 21.01
N ALA A 290 21.76 -34.29 21.15
CA ALA A 290 23.08 -34.58 20.60
C ALA A 290 23.73 -35.80 21.26
N ALA A 291 23.60 -35.94 22.59
CA ALA A 291 24.05 -37.14 23.30
C ALA A 291 23.27 -38.39 22.86
N PHE A 292 21.94 -38.27 22.69
CA PHE A 292 21.10 -39.34 22.18
C PHE A 292 21.50 -39.78 20.77
N ALA A 293 21.63 -38.83 19.85
CA ALA A 293 22.02 -39.09 18.46
C ALA A 293 23.42 -39.72 18.37
N GLY A 294 24.38 -39.24 19.16
CA GLY A 294 25.73 -39.78 19.22
C GLY A 294 25.77 -41.22 19.74
N GLN A 295 24.99 -41.54 20.77
CA GLN A 295 24.89 -42.91 21.32
C GLN A 295 24.12 -43.86 20.40
N ALA A 296 23.05 -43.38 19.75
CA ALA A 296 22.27 -44.16 18.81
C ALA A 296 22.97 -44.32 17.45
N GLY A 297 24.00 -43.53 17.15
CA GLY A 297 24.67 -43.53 15.84
C GLY A 297 23.77 -42.98 14.73
N CYS A 298 22.90 -42.02 15.06
CA CYS A 298 22.01 -41.36 14.09
C CYS A 298 22.61 -40.02 13.65
N SER A 299 22.37 -39.63 12.40
CA SER A 299 22.71 -38.28 11.93
C SER A 299 21.59 -37.32 12.29
N VAL A 300 21.94 -36.16 12.86
CA VAL A 300 20.97 -35.11 13.16
C VAL A 300 20.76 -34.24 11.94
N ASP A 301 19.56 -34.28 11.38
CA ASP A 301 19.09 -33.31 10.39
C ASP A 301 18.36 -32.17 11.13
N ASP A 302 18.82 -30.93 10.93
CA ASP A 302 18.24 -29.75 11.56
C ASP A 302 16.84 -29.48 10.99
N VAL A 303 15.79 -29.73 11.78
CA VAL A 303 14.41 -29.43 11.39
C VAL A 303 14.18 -27.95 11.60
N ALA A 304 14.12 -27.24 10.49
CA ALA A 304 13.72 -25.84 10.46
C ALA A 304 14.50 -24.93 11.42
N GLY A 305 15.81 -25.14 11.55
CA GLY A 305 16.76 -24.12 11.95
C GLY A 305 16.65 -23.70 13.42
N ARG A 306 17.77 -23.85 14.12
CA ARG A 306 18.09 -23.38 15.48
C ARG A 306 17.76 -21.90 15.82
N SER A 307 17.02 -21.16 15.00
CA SER A 307 16.55 -19.80 15.26
C SER A 307 15.24 -19.54 14.52
N TYR A 308 14.16 -19.31 15.28
CA TYR A 308 12.84 -18.87 14.79
C TYR A 308 12.91 -17.63 13.88
N ASP A 309 13.97 -16.82 14.03
CA ASP A 309 14.29 -15.67 13.17
C ASP A 309 14.50 -16.01 11.68
N LYS A 310 14.62 -17.30 11.31
CA LYS A 310 14.81 -17.76 9.92
C LYS A 310 13.59 -18.47 9.31
N LEU A 311 12.47 -18.56 10.01
CA LEU A 311 11.26 -19.25 9.53
C LEU A 311 10.53 -18.51 8.40
N VAL A 312 10.82 -17.22 8.21
CA VAL A 312 10.31 -16.44 7.07
C VAL A 312 11.50 -15.81 6.34
N GLY A 313 11.63 -16.15 5.07
CA GLY A 313 12.73 -15.72 4.22
C GLY A 313 12.31 -15.49 2.77
N ARG A 314 13.30 -15.27 1.92
CA ARG A 314 13.07 -14.93 0.50
C ARG A 314 12.42 -16.05 -0.31
N GLU A 315 12.76 -17.29 -0.02
CA GLU A 315 12.29 -18.46 -0.79
C GLU A 315 11.31 -19.35 -0.01
N SER A 316 11.24 -19.19 1.31
CA SER A 316 10.42 -19.98 2.22
C SER A 316 9.69 -19.11 3.24
N GLY A 317 8.55 -19.58 3.72
CA GLY A 317 7.76 -18.88 4.72
C GLY A 317 6.83 -19.82 5.47
N LEU A 318 6.00 -19.21 6.32
CA LEU A 318 4.97 -19.87 7.10
C LEU A 318 3.60 -19.70 6.45
N ALA A 319 2.74 -20.70 6.60
CA ALA A 319 1.33 -20.61 6.21
C ALA A 319 0.45 -21.34 7.22
N GLU A 320 -0.68 -20.73 7.56
CA GLU A 320 -1.73 -21.36 8.34
C GLU A 320 -2.75 -22.02 7.40
N LEU A 321 -2.98 -23.31 7.61
CA LEU A 321 -3.90 -24.13 6.85
C LEU A 321 -5.06 -24.56 7.73
N ALA A 322 -6.29 -24.44 7.23
CA ALA A 322 -7.45 -25.11 7.80
C ALA A 322 -7.80 -26.33 6.96
N VAL A 323 -8.22 -27.40 7.63
CA VAL A 323 -8.71 -28.63 6.99
C VAL A 323 -10.23 -28.52 6.76
N PRO A 324 -10.70 -28.28 5.51
CA PRO A 324 -12.13 -28.24 5.23
C PRO A 324 -12.75 -29.66 5.23
N PRO A 325 -14.10 -29.77 5.36
CA PRO A 325 -14.83 -31.06 5.32
C PRO A 325 -14.63 -31.90 4.05
N ARG A 326 -14.09 -31.31 2.98
CA ARG A 326 -13.87 -31.97 1.67
C ARG A 326 -12.38 -32.16 1.37
N SER A 327 -11.51 -32.03 2.37
CA SER A 327 -10.08 -32.21 2.15
C SER A 327 -9.76 -33.67 1.82
N ASP A 328 -8.93 -33.89 0.81
CA ASP A 328 -8.43 -35.22 0.42
C ASP A 328 -7.46 -35.81 1.47
N ARG A 329 -7.13 -35.02 2.50
CA ARG A 329 -6.17 -35.31 3.57
C ARG A 329 -6.83 -35.69 4.89
N LEU A 330 -8.16 -35.84 4.91
CA LEU A 330 -8.90 -36.27 6.11
C LEU A 330 -8.49 -37.70 6.52
N GLY A 331 -8.20 -37.89 7.80
CA GLY A 331 -7.75 -39.16 8.37
C GLY A 331 -6.25 -39.46 8.16
N GLU A 332 -5.49 -38.57 7.51
CA GLU A 332 -4.04 -38.72 7.42
C GLU A 332 -3.39 -38.55 8.80
N LYS A 333 -2.40 -39.40 9.12
CA LYS A 333 -1.64 -39.33 10.37
C LYS A 333 -0.51 -38.31 10.24
N VAL A 334 -0.54 -37.29 11.10
CA VAL A 334 0.32 -36.11 11.01
C VAL A 334 0.89 -35.77 12.38
N PHE A 335 2.04 -35.09 12.41
CA PHE A 335 2.70 -34.69 13.66
C PHE A 335 3.65 -33.49 13.41
N PRO A 336 4.03 -32.74 14.45
CA PRO A 336 5.07 -31.70 14.36
C PRO A 336 6.41 -32.26 13.86
N GLY A 337 6.91 -31.74 12.74
CA GLY A 337 8.12 -32.19 12.04
C GLY A 337 7.86 -33.05 10.79
N HIS A 338 6.61 -33.47 10.58
CA HIS A 338 6.20 -34.26 9.42
C HIS A 338 6.29 -33.44 8.13
N THR A 339 6.65 -34.07 7.00
CA THR A 339 6.88 -33.36 5.73
C THR A 339 5.96 -33.82 4.59
N TRP A 340 5.32 -32.87 3.90
CA TRP A 340 4.47 -33.08 2.72
C TRP A 340 4.92 -32.24 1.55
N ASP A 341 5.19 -32.85 0.39
CA ASP A 341 5.33 -32.13 -0.89
C ASP A 341 6.27 -30.89 -0.86
N GLY A 342 7.27 -30.91 0.03
CA GLY A 342 8.22 -29.81 0.28
C GLY A 342 7.84 -28.82 1.40
N LEU A 343 6.84 -29.13 2.20
CA LEU A 343 6.38 -28.40 3.39
C LEU A 343 6.62 -29.24 4.64
N THR A 344 6.91 -28.58 5.74
CA THR A 344 7.10 -29.19 7.07
C THR A 344 6.00 -28.70 7.99
N VAL A 345 5.26 -29.61 8.61
CA VAL A 345 4.28 -29.32 9.64
C VAL A 345 5.04 -28.89 10.89
N LEU A 346 4.72 -27.72 11.44
CA LEU A 346 5.33 -27.21 12.66
C LEU A 346 4.44 -27.46 13.87
N SER A 347 3.12 -27.30 13.71
CA SER A 347 2.16 -27.49 14.80
C SER A 347 0.77 -27.81 14.23
N VAL A 348 -0.04 -28.49 15.03
CA VAL A 348 -1.44 -28.85 14.71
C VAL A 348 -2.31 -28.43 15.88
N HIS A 349 -3.39 -27.71 15.58
CA HIS A 349 -4.36 -27.22 16.55
C HIS A 349 -5.74 -27.79 16.22
N ARG A 350 -6.49 -28.19 17.25
CA ARG A 350 -7.88 -28.61 17.14
C ARG A 350 -8.72 -27.76 18.06
N MET A 351 -9.75 -27.10 17.51
CA MET A 351 -10.60 -26.17 18.27
C MET A 351 -9.79 -25.11 19.03
N ASN A 352 -8.73 -24.58 18.40
CA ASN A 352 -7.85 -23.56 18.96
C ASN A 352 -7.00 -24.02 20.17
N ALA A 353 -6.84 -25.34 20.35
CA ALA A 353 -5.92 -25.92 21.32
C ALA A 353 -4.85 -26.75 20.59
N ASP A 354 -3.60 -26.58 20.99
CA ASP A 354 -2.49 -27.43 20.53
C ASP A 354 -2.73 -28.88 20.93
N VAL A 355 -2.64 -29.80 19.97
CA VAL A 355 -2.82 -31.23 20.23
C VAL A 355 -1.56 -31.93 20.71
N GLY A 356 -0.42 -31.22 20.79
CA GLY A 356 0.84 -31.70 21.36
C GLY A 356 1.80 -32.34 20.34
N THR A 357 2.96 -32.77 20.82
CA THR A 357 4.00 -33.49 20.05
C THR A 357 3.71 -34.99 19.95
N ARG A 358 2.59 -35.32 19.30
CA ARG A 358 2.17 -36.70 19.04
C ARG A 358 1.58 -36.85 17.64
N VAL A 359 1.55 -38.09 17.18
CA VAL A 359 0.82 -38.46 15.96
C VAL A 359 -0.68 -38.28 16.18
N VAL A 360 -1.31 -37.51 15.30
CA VAL A 360 -2.75 -37.26 15.29
C VAL A 360 -3.33 -37.53 13.91
N GLU A 361 -4.57 -38.00 13.85
CA GLU A 361 -5.32 -38.10 12.59
C GLU A 361 -6.00 -36.77 12.29
N LEU A 362 -5.78 -36.24 11.08
CA LEU A 362 -6.39 -34.98 10.64
C LEU A 362 -7.90 -35.10 10.58
N ALA A 363 -8.56 -34.20 11.30
CA ALA A 363 -10.01 -34.06 11.31
C ALA A 363 -10.42 -32.74 10.63
N GLN A 364 -11.70 -32.69 10.25
CA GLN A 364 -12.31 -31.45 9.77
C GLN A 364 -12.18 -30.35 10.83
N GLY A 365 -11.76 -29.16 10.40
CA GLY A 365 -11.63 -27.98 11.26
C GLY A 365 -10.33 -27.92 12.04
N ASP A 366 -9.42 -28.88 11.84
CA ASP A 366 -8.05 -28.75 12.34
C ASP A 366 -7.33 -27.60 11.63
N ALA A 367 -6.52 -26.87 12.38
CA ALA A 367 -5.64 -25.83 11.89
C ALA A 367 -4.19 -26.32 11.97
N ILE A 368 -3.41 -26.09 10.92
CA ILE A 368 -2.05 -26.62 10.78
C ILE A 368 -1.14 -25.47 10.40
N LEU A 369 -0.04 -25.30 11.13
CA LEU A 369 1.02 -24.39 10.75
C LEU A 369 2.08 -25.14 9.97
N VAL A 370 2.40 -24.67 8.76
CA VAL A 370 3.43 -25.27 7.90
C VAL A 370 4.53 -24.28 7.54
N HIS A 371 5.74 -24.80 7.35
CA HIS A 371 6.91 -24.08 6.84
C HIS A 371 7.43 -24.72 5.56
N GLY A 372 7.74 -23.93 4.55
CA GLY A 372 8.46 -24.42 3.37
C GLY A 372 8.52 -23.39 2.25
N ARG A 373 8.88 -23.84 1.05
CA ARG A 373 9.02 -22.92 -0.09
C ARG A 373 7.69 -22.29 -0.50
N TRP A 374 7.70 -21.02 -0.89
CA TRP A 374 6.48 -20.33 -1.35
C TRP A 374 5.78 -21.06 -2.50
N SER A 375 6.55 -21.66 -3.41
CA SER A 375 6.01 -22.45 -4.52
C SER A 375 5.33 -23.76 -4.07
N ALA A 376 5.69 -24.30 -2.90
CA ALA A 376 5.02 -25.46 -2.31
C ALA A 376 3.73 -25.06 -1.59
N ILE A 377 3.73 -23.91 -0.90
CA ILE A 377 2.54 -23.33 -0.28
C ILE A 377 1.49 -22.99 -1.35
N ASP A 378 1.90 -22.35 -2.46
CA ASP A 378 1.01 -22.00 -3.58
C ASP A 378 0.32 -23.22 -4.22
N ARG A 379 0.92 -24.41 -4.14
CA ARG A 379 0.33 -25.66 -4.66
C ARG A 379 -0.79 -26.21 -3.77
N LEU A 380 -0.78 -25.92 -2.47
CA LEU A 380 -1.79 -26.42 -1.53
C LEU A 380 -3.19 -25.82 -1.78
N THR A 381 -3.26 -24.62 -2.34
CA THR A 381 -4.52 -23.94 -2.68
C THR A 381 -5.35 -24.74 -3.71
N GLY A 382 -4.74 -25.70 -4.41
CA GLY A 382 -5.40 -26.62 -5.34
C GLY A 382 -5.69 -28.02 -4.80
N SER A 383 -5.21 -28.40 -3.62
CA SER A 383 -5.23 -29.78 -3.11
C SER A 383 -6.26 -30.01 -1.98
N GLY A 384 -7.34 -29.22 -1.94
CA GLY A 384 -8.43 -29.41 -0.97
C GLY A 384 -8.16 -28.88 0.44
N MET A 385 -7.08 -28.12 0.67
CA MET A 385 -6.79 -27.41 1.93
C MET A 385 -7.11 -25.93 1.79
N LEU A 386 -7.55 -25.28 2.86
CA LEU A 386 -7.89 -23.85 2.84
C LEU A 386 -6.79 -23.07 3.55
N VAL A 387 -6.06 -22.24 2.82
CA VAL A 387 -5.03 -21.38 3.43
C VAL A 387 -5.73 -20.19 4.09
N VAL A 388 -5.69 -20.13 5.41
CA VAL A 388 -6.44 -19.16 6.22
C VAL A 388 -5.75 -17.80 6.21
N ASP A 389 -4.42 -17.82 6.30
CA ASP A 389 -3.57 -16.64 6.19
C ASP A 389 -2.38 -17.02 5.29
N THR A 390 -2.47 -16.68 4.00
CA THR A 390 -1.26 -16.41 3.25
C THR A 390 -0.91 -14.99 3.56
N THR A 391 0.27 -14.77 4.11
CA THR A 391 0.81 -13.44 4.25
C THR A 391 1.15 -12.86 2.87
N GLU A 392 0.19 -12.61 1.99
CA GLU A 392 0.41 -11.98 0.67
C GLU A 392 1.08 -10.61 0.86
N ASP A 393 0.71 -9.89 1.91
CA ASP A 393 1.34 -8.62 2.29
C ASP A 393 2.79 -8.79 2.75
N VAL A 394 3.12 -9.87 3.48
CA VAL A 394 4.52 -10.18 3.87
C VAL A 394 5.32 -10.70 2.67
N ARG A 395 4.70 -11.49 1.78
CA ARG A 395 5.32 -11.97 0.54
C ARG A 395 5.70 -10.78 -0.35
N ARG A 396 4.79 -9.82 -0.57
CA ARG A 396 5.06 -8.60 -1.35
C ARG A 396 6.21 -7.77 -0.78
N GLN A 397 6.37 -7.75 0.54
CA GLN A 397 7.44 -7.00 1.22
C GLN A 397 8.79 -7.74 1.23
N THR A 398 8.81 -9.05 1.03
CA THR A 398 10.03 -9.89 1.04
C THR A 398 10.57 -10.21 -0.36
N VAL A 399 9.81 -9.92 -1.44
CA VAL A 399 10.29 -10.07 -2.83
C VAL A 399 11.51 -9.17 -3.06
N ALA A 400 12.67 -9.78 -3.29
CA ALA A 400 13.90 -9.07 -3.62
C ALA A 400 13.83 -8.43 -5.02
N LEU A 401 14.72 -7.46 -5.28
CA LEU A 401 15.02 -7.02 -6.65
C LEU A 401 15.36 -8.22 -7.53
N ASP A 402 14.45 -8.59 -8.41
CA ASP A 402 14.70 -9.56 -9.49
C ASP A 402 15.06 -8.80 -10.79
N HIS A 403 15.43 -9.52 -11.84
CA HIS A 403 15.60 -8.99 -13.20
C HIS A 403 14.36 -8.24 -13.71
N SER A 404 13.18 -8.53 -13.16
CA SER A 404 11.95 -7.77 -13.40
C SER A 404 12.02 -6.31 -12.92
N ALA A 405 12.82 -5.99 -11.90
CA ALA A 405 13.02 -4.63 -11.39
C ALA A 405 13.70 -3.73 -12.42
N LEU A 406 14.74 -4.25 -13.09
CA LEU A 406 15.43 -3.51 -14.14
C LEU A 406 14.48 -3.24 -15.32
N ARG A 407 13.64 -4.20 -15.68
CA ARG A 407 12.62 -4.03 -16.74
C ARG A 407 11.59 -2.97 -16.35
N ALA A 408 11.06 -3.03 -15.13
CA ALA A 408 10.10 -2.04 -14.64
C ALA A 408 10.70 -0.63 -14.61
N LEU A 409 11.93 -0.49 -14.12
CA LEU A 409 12.64 0.78 -14.09
C LEU A 409 12.96 1.31 -15.50
N ALA A 410 13.31 0.42 -16.43
CA ALA A 410 13.54 0.78 -17.83
C ALA A 410 12.25 1.27 -18.51
N VAL A 411 11.11 0.62 -18.26
CA VAL A 411 9.81 1.07 -18.76
C VAL A 411 9.43 2.42 -18.18
N LEU A 412 9.64 2.62 -16.88
CA LEU A 412 9.42 3.92 -16.24
C LEU A 412 10.32 5.01 -16.86
N ALA A 413 11.62 4.74 -17.01
CA ALA A 413 12.56 5.68 -17.60
C ALA A 413 12.19 6.03 -19.06
N MET A 414 11.74 5.04 -19.83
CA MET A 414 11.21 5.23 -21.18
C MET A 414 9.97 6.12 -21.17
N MET A 415 8.98 5.84 -20.30
CA MET A 415 7.78 6.66 -20.16
C MET A 415 8.13 8.11 -19.83
N VAL A 416 8.99 8.33 -18.83
CA VAL A 416 9.44 9.65 -18.41
C VAL A 416 10.18 10.37 -19.54
N GLY A 417 11.07 9.67 -20.26
CA GLY A 417 11.77 10.22 -21.42
C GLY A 417 10.80 10.69 -22.53
N LEU A 418 9.77 9.89 -22.82
CA LEU A 418 8.72 10.27 -23.79
C LEU A 418 7.95 11.51 -23.33
N LEU A 419 7.56 11.56 -22.05
CA LEU A 419 6.83 12.71 -21.48
C LEU A 419 7.65 14.00 -21.50
N ILE A 420 8.95 13.93 -21.19
CA ILE A 420 9.86 15.09 -21.22
C ILE A 420 10.09 15.55 -22.66
N SER A 421 10.22 14.63 -23.61
CA SER A 421 10.47 14.97 -25.01
C SER A 421 9.30 15.70 -25.68
N GLY A 422 8.09 15.57 -25.14
CA GLY A 422 6.87 16.10 -25.76
C GLY A 422 6.55 15.48 -27.12
N ALA A 423 7.18 14.36 -27.49
CA ALA A 423 7.04 13.75 -28.82
C ALA A 423 5.64 13.23 -29.12
N MET A 424 4.83 12.98 -28.09
CA MET A 424 3.46 12.48 -28.20
C MET A 424 2.59 12.94 -27.02
N PRO A 425 1.26 12.88 -27.13
CA PRO A 425 0.37 13.18 -26.00
C PRO A 425 0.67 12.27 -24.80
N PRO A 426 0.58 12.77 -23.55
CA PRO A 426 0.92 11.99 -22.36
C PRO A 426 0.19 10.65 -22.25
N ALA A 427 -1.10 10.64 -22.58
CA ALA A 427 -1.93 9.43 -22.60
C ALA A 427 -1.32 8.32 -23.47
N VAL A 428 -0.75 8.68 -24.63
CA VAL A 428 -0.12 7.73 -25.54
C VAL A 428 1.20 7.21 -24.96
N ALA A 429 2.03 8.09 -24.40
CA ALA A 429 3.28 7.70 -23.76
C ALA A 429 3.05 6.72 -22.58
N ALA A 430 2.07 7.01 -21.73
CA ALA A 430 1.73 6.12 -20.62
C ALA A 430 1.12 4.79 -21.10
N LEU A 431 0.26 4.82 -22.14
CA LEU A 431 -0.32 3.60 -22.70
C LEU A 431 0.76 2.68 -23.29
N LEU A 432 1.76 3.24 -23.98
CA LEU A 432 2.94 2.49 -24.45
C LEU A 432 3.72 1.88 -23.29
N ALA A 433 3.89 2.61 -22.18
CA ALA A 433 4.54 2.10 -20.99
C ALA A 433 3.74 0.98 -20.31
N ALA A 434 2.41 1.12 -20.19
CA ALA A 434 1.53 0.07 -19.68
C ALA A 434 1.60 -1.20 -20.55
N LEU A 435 1.55 -1.05 -21.87
CA LEU A 435 1.71 -2.16 -22.81
C LEU A 435 3.10 -2.82 -22.67
N ALA A 436 4.17 -2.03 -22.58
CA ALA A 436 5.52 -2.56 -22.38
C ALA A 436 5.66 -3.31 -21.05
N THR A 437 4.99 -2.85 -19.99
CA THR A 437 4.98 -3.51 -18.67
C THR A 437 4.41 -4.92 -18.75
N VAL A 438 3.32 -5.10 -19.52
CA VAL A 438 2.71 -6.41 -19.78
C VAL A 438 3.54 -7.25 -20.74
N ALA A 439 4.00 -6.66 -21.85
CA ALA A 439 4.77 -7.35 -22.88
C ALA A 439 6.11 -7.90 -22.36
N LEU A 440 6.79 -7.15 -21.48
CA LEU A 440 8.03 -7.57 -20.81
C LEU A 440 7.79 -8.52 -19.62
N ARG A 441 6.53 -8.92 -19.39
CA ARG A 441 6.07 -9.79 -18.30
C ARG A 441 6.50 -9.29 -16.92
N VAL A 442 6.48 -7.98 -16.72
CA VAL A 442 6.68 -7.38 -15.38
C VAL A 442 5.44 -7.65 -14.53
N VAL A 443 4.25 -7.52 -15.14
CA VAL A 443 2.96 -7.85 -14.52
C VAL A 443 2.15 -8.78 -15.41
N ARG A 444 1.31 -9.61 -14.80
CA ARG A 444 0.31 -10.43 -15.50
C ARG A 444 -0.95 -9.60 -15.78
N THR A 445 -1.70 -9.98 -16.81
CA THR A 445 -2.94 -9.30 -17.22
C THR A 445 -3.97 -9.23 -16.09
N GLU A 446 -4.06 -10.26 -15.24
CA GLU A 446 -4.98 -10.27 -14.10
C GLU A 446 -4.60 -9.22 -13.04
N GLN A 447 -3.30 -8.96 -12.88
CA GLN A 447 -2.81 -7.93 -11.96
C GLN A 447 -3.12 -6.53 -12.49
N VAL A 448 -3.04 -6.32 -13.81
CA VAL A 448 -3.41 -5.05 -14.46
C VAL A 448 -4.85 -4.65 -14.12
N TYR A 449 -5.81 -5.57 -14.30
CA TYR A 449 -7.22 -5.26 -14.03
C TYR A 449 -7.51 -4.98 -12.55
N ARG A 450 -6.76 -5.61 -11.64
CA ARG A 450 -6.87 -5.39 -10.18
C ARG A 450 -6.17 -4.10 -9.74
N ALA A 451 -5.12 -3.69 -10.44
CA ALA A 451 -4.33 -2.51 -10.11
C ALA A 451 -5.05 -1.20 -10.43
N ILE A 452 -5.93 -1.19 -11.43
CA ILE A 452 -6.68 0.00 -11.82
C ILE A 452 -7.75 0.28 -10.76
N PRO A 453 -7.73 1.44 -10.08
CA PRO A 453 -8.77 1.81 -9.15
C PRO A 453 -9.99 2.30 -9.93
N TRP A 454 -10.85 1.36 -10.31
CA TRP A 454 -12.07 1.62 -11.09
C TRP A 454 -12.95 2.70 -10.49
N GLN A 455 -12.97 2.83 -9.16
CA GLN A 455 -13.63 3.92 -8.47
C GLN A 455 -13.14 5.30 -8.94
N THR A 456 -11.83 5.51 -9.06
CA THR A 456 -11.25 6.80 -9.50
C THR A 456 -11.54 7.04 -10.99
N ILE A 457 -11.44 5.99 -11.81
CA ILE A 457 -11.73 6.06 -13.25
C ILE A 457 -13.19 6.46 -13.51
N ILE A 458 -14.14 5.79 -12.85
CA ILE A 458 -15.57 6.07 -12.98
C ILE A 458 -15.90 7.46 -12.44
N LEU A 459 -15.31 7.84 -11.30
CA LEU A 459 -15.51 9.16 -10.69
C LEU A 459 -15.08 10.29 -11.64
N ILE A 460 -13.89 10.21 -12.22
CA ILE A 460 -13.40 11.22 -13.18
C ILE A 460 -14.31 11.26 -14.40
N GLY A 461 -14.59 10.09 -15.01
CA GLY A 461 -15.40 10.01 -16.22
C GLY A 461 -16.81 10.56 -16.04
N ALA A 462 -17.41 10.34 -14.88
CA ALA A 462 -18.75 10.83 -14.57
C ALA A 462 -18.78 12.31 -14.16
N LEU A 463 -17.68 12.89 -13.67
CA LEU A 463 -17.65 14.30 -13.27
C LEU A 463 -17.10 15.24 -14.37
N ILE A 464 -16.43 14.75 -15.41
CA ILE A 464 -16.05 15.58 -16.57
C ILE A 464 -17.27 16.29 -17.19
N PRO A 465 -18.42 15.61 -17.42
CA PRO A 465 -19.64 16.28 -17.89
C PRO A 465 -20.13 17.38 -16.95
N LEU A 466 -19.96 17.22 -15.63
CA LEU A 466 -20.28 18.26 -14.65
C LEU A 466 -19.37 19.48 -14.83
N SER A 467 -18.06 19.29 -15.01
CA SER A 467 -17.13 20.38 -15.29
C SER A 467 -17.51 21.13 -16.57
N THR A 468 -17.90 20.41 -17.62
CA THR A 468 -18.38 21.02 -18.87
C THR A 468 -19.66 21.80 -18.65
N ALA A 469 -20.64 21.24 -17.92
CA ALA A 469 -21.90 21.92 -17.61
C ALA A 469 -21.68 23.20 -16.80
N ILE A 470 -20.74 23.21 -15.84
CA ILE A 470 -20.38 24.41 -15.06
C ILE A 470 -19.85 25.52 -15.99
N GLN A 471 -19.04 25.16 -16.99
CA GLN A 471 -18.45 26.11 -17.95
C GLN A 471 -19.47 26.62 -18.97
N THR A 472 -20.26 25.73 -19.58
CA THR A 472 -21.18 26.11 -20.66
C THR A 472 -22.43 26.82 -20.16
N SER A 473 -22.86 26.55 -18.93
CA SER A 473 -24.06 27.17 -18.34
C SER A 473 -23.84 28.59 -17.82
N GLY A 474 -22.59 29.04 -17.65
CA GLY A 474 -22.28 30.31 -16.98
C GLY A 474 -22.23 30.22 -15.45
N ALA A 475 -22.26 29.01 -14.89
CA ALA A 475 -22.25 28.80 -13.44
C ALA A 475 -20.90 29.14 -12.80
N ALA A 476 -19.80 28.92 -13.52
CA ALA A 476 -18.46 29.28 -13.05
C ALA A 476 -18.36 30.78 -12.76
N GLU A 477 -18.84 31.61 -13.68
CA GLU A 477 -18.83 33.07 -13.61
C GLU A 477 -19.69 33.57 -12.44
N LEU A 478 -20.84 32.94 -12.18
CA LEU A 478 -21.68 33.28 -11.03
C LEU A 478 -21.01 32.99 -9.67
N ILE A 479 -20.12 32.00 -9.60
CA ILE A 479 -19.33 31.73 -8.38
C ILE A 479 -18.09 32.63 -8.33
N ALA A 480 -17.46 32.89 -9.46
CA ALA A 480 -16.25 33.69 -9.57
C ALA A 480 -16.50 35.18 -9.24
N ALA A 481 -17.61 35.75 -9.69
CA ALA A 481 -17.89 37.18 -9.49
C ALA A 481 -17.87 37.60 -8.00
N PRO A 482 -18.53 36.90 -7.06
CA PRO A 482 -18.39 37.19 -5.63
C PRO A 482 -16.95 37.07 -5.10
N ILE A 483 -16.16 36.12 -5.61
CA ILE A 483 -14.76 35.94 -5.21
C ILE A 483 -13.93 37.16 -5.63
N VAL A 484 -14.14 37.64 -6.85
CA VAL A 484 -13.44 38.82 -7.41
C VAL A 484 -13.92 40.11 -6.74
N GLU A 485 -15.22 40.25 -6.47
CA GLU A 485 -15.80 41.41 -5.79
C GLU A 485 -15.28 41.53 -4.35
N LEU A 486 -15.24 40.41 -3.60
CA LEU A 486 -14.72 40.36 -2.23
C LEU A 486 -13.23 40.68 -2.18
N ALA A 487 -12.47 40.26 -3.20
CA ALA A 487 -11.06 40.61 -3.35
C ALA A 487 -10.86 42.09 -3.67
N GLY A 488 -11.77 42.65 -4.48
CA GLY A 488 -11.62 43.91 -5.17
C GLY A 488 -10.41 43.92 -6.11
N ASN A 489 -10.29 44.95 -6.95
CA ASN A 489 -9.08 45.16 -7.78
C ASN A 489 -7.79 45.44 -6.96
N ARG A 490 -7.79 45.20 -5.63
CA ARG A 490 -6.74 45.62 -4.70
C ARG A 490 -5.54 44.67 -4.64
N SER A 491 -5.74 43.35 -4.79
CA SER A 491 -4.61 42.41 -4.71
C SER A 491 -4.93 41.04 -5.35
N PRO A 492 -4.17 40.61 -6.39
CA PRO A 492 -4.24 39.25 -6.94
C PRO A 492 -4.09 38.13 -5.90
N TYR A 493 -3.34 38.40 -4.82
CA TYR A 493 -3.14 37.46 -3.72
C TYR A 493 -4.42 37.15 -2.95
N LEU A 494 -5.40 38.07 -2.92
CA LEU A 494 -6.66 37.85 -2.22
C LEU A 494 -7.54 36.87 -3.00
N VAL A 495 -7.59 36.99 -4.34
CA VAL A 495 -8.25 36.01 -5.22
C VAL A 495 -7.63 34.62 -5.04
N LEU A 496 -6.30 34.53 -5.10
CA LEU A 496 -5.56 33.28 -4.83
C LEU A 496 -5.89 32.73 -3.43
N THR A 497 -6.00 33.58 -2.41
CA THR A 497 -6.33 33.15 -1.05
C THR A 497 -7.73 32.55 -0.96
N VAL A 498 -8.73 33.19 -1.55
CA VAL A 498 -10.11 32.69 -1.54
C VAL A 498 -10.20 31.36 -2.28
N VAL A 499 -9.57 31.24 -3.44
CA VAL A 499 -9.54 29.98 -4.22
C VAL A 499 -8.80 28.88 -3.47
N PHE A 500 -7.66 29.19 -2.83
CA PHE A 500 -6.93 28.23 -1.99
C PHE A 500 -7.81 27.72 -0.85
N VAL A 501 -8.44 28.64 -0.09
CA VAL A 501 -9.29 28.28 1.06
C VAL A 501 -10.49 27.47 0.61
N LEU A 502 -11.16 27.86 -0.47
CA LEU A 502 -12.28 27.10 -1.04
C LEU A 502 -11.86 25.68 -1.40
N THR A 503 -10.74 25.54 -2.14
CA THR A 503 -10.22 24.24 -2.58
C THR A 503 -9.83 23.37 -1.39
N ALA A 504 -9.09 23.93 -0.44
CA ALA A 504 -8.60 23.22 0.73
C ALA A 504 -9.76 22.78 1.65
N LEU A 505 -10.80 23.60 1.82
CA LEU A 505 -11.97 23.26 2.63
C LEU A 505 -12.78 22.12 2.00
N LEU A 506 -13.08 22.21 0.70
CA LEU A 506 -13.78 21.15 -0.03
C LEU A 506 -13.00 19.84 -0.01
N GLY A 507 -11.68 19.90 -0.20
CA GLY A 507 -10.78 18.75 -0.22
C GLY A 507 -10.71 17.97 1.10
N GLN A 508 -11.16 18.53 2.24
CA GLN A 508 -11.18 17.79 3.50
C GLN A 508 -12.30 16.74 3.59
N PHE A 509 -13.32 16.85 2.75
CA PHE A 509 -14.53 16.02 2.81
C PHE A 509 -14.81 15.28 1.50
N ILE A 510 -14.30 15.81 0.40
CA ILE A 510 -14.47 15.26 -0.95
C ILE A 510 -13.12 14.72 -1.41
N SER A 511 -13.11 13.71 -2.29
CA SER A 511 -11.87 13.26 -2.92
C SER A 511 -11.14 14.42 -3.61
N ASN A 512 -9.80 14.42 -3.58
CA ASN A 512 -8.99 15.48 -4.19
C ASN A 512 -9.34 15.71 -5.67
N VAL A 513 -9.61 14.62 -6.41
CA VAL A 513 -9.90 14.68 -7.83
C VAL A 513 -11.26 15.33 -8.10
N ALA A 514 -12.31 14.91 -7.39
CA ALA A 514 -13.63 15.53 -7.54
C ALA A 514 -13.62 17.00 -7.12
N THR A 515 -12.88 17.34 -6.06
CA THR A 515 -12.71 18.73 -5.62
C THR A 515 -12.10 19.58 -6.72
N VAL A 516 -10.96 19.17 -7.28
CA VAL A 516 -10.27 19.92 -8.32
C VAL A 516 -11.12 20.03 -9.58
N LEU A 517 -11.84 18.98 -9.96
CA LEU A 517 -12.68 19.02 -11.15
C LEU A 517 -13.84 20.03 -11.05
N VAL A 518 -14.40 20.21 -9.85
CA VAL A 518 -15.42 21.24 -9.58
C VAL A 518 -14.79 22.64 -9.50
N VAL A 519 -13.60 22.75 -8.90
CA VAL A 519 -12.97 24.06 -8.65
C VAL A 519 -12.25 24.64 -9.86
N VAL A 520 -11.65 23.82 -10.73
CA VAL A 520 -10.94 24.28 -11.94
C VAL A 520 -11.75 25.27 -12.79
N PRO A 521 -13.01 25.00 -13.19
CA PRO A 521 -13.75 25.95 -14.00
C PRO A 521 -14.03 27.27 -13.26
N ILE A 522 -14.28 27.22 -11.95
CA ILE A 522 -14.48 28.42 -11.10
C ILE A 522 -13.18 29.24 -11.01
N ALA A 523 -12.06 28.55 -10.77
CA ALA A 523 -10.75 29.17 -10.62
C ALA A 523 -10.30 29.84 -11.93
N VAL A 524 -10.53 29.19 -13.07
CA VAL A 524 -10.31 29.77 -14.39
C VAL A 524 -11.16 31.02 -14.59
N ALA A 525 -12.47 30.94 -14.32
CA ALA A 525 -13.36 32.10 -14.49
C ALA A 525 -12.88 33.28 -13.63
N ALA A 526 -12.52 33.02 -12.36
CA ALA A 526 -11.95 34.03 -11.47
C ALA A 526 -10.62 34.59 -11.98
N ALA A 527 -9.74 33.76 -12.55
CA ALA A 527 -8.47 34.19 -13.13
C ALA A 527 -8.70 35.10 -14.34
N THR A 528 -9.56 34.70 -15.27
CA THR A 528 -9.90 35.49 -16.47
C THR A 528 -10.53 36.85 -16.10
N GLU A 529 -11.47 36.86 -15.15
CA GLU A 529 -12.16 38.08 -14.73
C GLU A 529 -11.23 39.05 -13.98
N SER A 530 -10.30 38.53 -13.18
CA SER A 530 -9.33 39.35 -12.42
C SER A 530 -8.05 39.69 -13.20
N GLY A 531 -7.92 39.18 -14.44
CA GLY A 531 -6.72 39.33 -15.27
C GLY A 531 -5.49 38.64 -14.67
N ILE A 532 -5.70 37.56 -13.91
CA ILE A 532 -4.63 36.74 -13.34
C ILE A 532 -4.24 35.64 -14.33
N SER A 533 -2.95 35.30 -14.42
CA SER A 533 -2.49 34.14 -15.19
C SER A 533 -3.27 32.87 -14.82
N VAL A 534 -3.86 32.23 -15.82
CA VAL A 534 -4.60 30.97 -15.65
C VAL A 534 -3.66 29.86 -15.19
N GLN A 535 -2.43 29.81 -15.70
CA GLN A 535 -1.43 28.83 -15.26
C GLN A 535 -1.11 28.96 -13.77
N ALA A 536 -0.91 30.19 -13.28
CA ALA A 536 -0.67 30.44 -11.86
C ALA A 536 -1.86 29.96 -11.00
N MET A 537 -3.08 30.25 -11.44
CA MET A 537 -4.29 29.83 -10.76
C MET A 537 -4.45 28.31 -10.75
N LEU A 538 -4.22 27.64 -11.89
CA LEU A 538 -4.31 26.19 -11.99
C LEU A 538 -3.26 25.49 -11.11
N MET A 539 -2.03 26.02 -11.05
CA MET A 539 -0.99 25.48 -10.18
C MET A 539 -1.32 25.69 -8.68
N LEU A 540 -1.93 26.82 -8.33
CA LEU A 540 -2.50 27.03 -7.00
C LEU A 540 -3.55 25.97 -6.66
N VAL A 541 -4.49 25.70 -7.58
CA VAL A 541 -5.53 24.68 -7.38
C VAL A 541 -4.93 23.28 -7.24
N ALA A 542 -3.88 22.95 -8.01
CA ALA A 542 -3.15 21.69 -7.86
C ALA A 542 -2.61 21.51 -6.44
N LEU A 543 -1.92 22.55 -5.94
CA LEU A 543 -1.33 22.58 -4.61
C LEU A 543 -2.41 22.51 -3.52
N ALA A 544 -3.46 23.33 -3.64
CA ALA A 544 -4.55 23.38 -2.67
C ALA A 544 -5.36 22.07 -2.65
N GLY A 545 -5.54 21.42 -3.80
CA GLY A 545 -6.16 20.10 -3.92
C GLY A 545 -5.34 18.97 -3.31
N ALA A 546 -4.02 19.14 -3.19
CA ALA A 546 -3.16 18.24 -2.43
C ALA A 546 -3.13 18.55 -0.92
N ALA A 547 -3.59 19.73 -0.49
CA ALA A 547 -3.59 20.21 0.90
C ALA A 547 -4.71 19.60 1.78
N SER A 548 -5.09 18.36 1.48
CA SER A 548 -6.07 17.54 2.17
C SER A 548 -5.50 16.90 3.44
N LEU A 549 -5.09 17.74 4.41
CA LEU A 549 -4.24 17.36 5.55
C LEU A 549 -4.98 17.31 6.90
N LEU A 550 -6.21 17.82 7.00
CA LEU A 550 -6.89 18.03 8.28
C LEU A 550 -7.70 16.83 8.76
N THR A 551 -8.08 15.93 7.86
CA THR A 551 -8.93 14.78 8.17
C THR A 551 -8.35 13.47 7.60
N PRO A 552 -8.63 12.32 8.25
CA PRO A 552 -8.20 11.02 7.76
C PRO A 552 -8.96 10.58 6.50
N ILE A 553 -10.20 11.02 6.32
CA ILE A 553 -11.06 10.62 5.19
C ILE A 553 -10.70 11.33 3.89
N ALA A 554 -9.96 12.44 3.96
CA ALA A 554 -9.65 13.25 2.79
C ALA A 554 -8.80 12.49 1.74
N THR A 555 -7.90 11.62 2.20
CA THR A 555 -7.12 10.76 1.31
C THR A 555 -6.95 9.34 1.87
N PRO A 556 -6.93 8.30 1.02
CA PRO A 556 -6.63 6.94 1.46
C PRO A 556 -5.28 6.83 2.18
N ALA A 557 -4.25 7.57 1.73
CA ALA A 557 -2.96 7.65 2.43
C ALA A 557 -3.08 8.13 3.88
N ASN A 558 -3.88 9.17 4.13
CA ASN A 558 -4.19 9.61 5.49
C ASN A 558 -4.93 8.52 6.27
N MET A 559 -5.88 7.82 5.65
CA MET A 559 -6.65 6.77 6.33
C MET A 559 -5.79 5.54 6.70
N ILE A 560 -4.86 5.13 5.83
CA ILE A 560 -3.97 3.97 6.04
C ILE A 560 -3.11 4.15 7.30
N VAL A 561 -2.68 5.39 7.59
CA VAL A 561 -1.83 5.66 8.77
C VAL A 561 -2.60 5.71 10.09
N LEU A 562 -3.93 5.81 10.06
CA LEU A 562 -4.80 5.99 11.23
C LEU A 562 -4.63 4.87 12.25
N ASN A 563 -4.84 3.62 11.83
CA ASN A 563 -4.76 2.45 12.72
C ASN A 563 -3.32 2.13 13.15
N PRO A 564 -2.32 2.03 12.24
CA PRO A 564 -0.93 1.74 12.61
C PRO A 564 -0.32 2.77 13.55
N GLY A 565 -0.77 4.02 13.48
CA GLY A 565 -0.34 5.10 14.37
C GLY A 565 -1.14 5.23 15.67
N GLY A 566 -2.22 4.45 15.87
CA GLY A 566 -3.11 4.61 17.02
C GLY A 566 -3.78 6.00 17.08
N TYR A 567 -3.97 6.63 15.93
CA TYR A 567 -4.53 7.97 15.83
C TYR A 567 -6.05 7.95 15.96
N ARG A 568 -6.59 9.05 16.47
CA ARG A 568 -8.00 9.40 16.41
C ARG A 568 -8.19 10.41 15.29
N PHE A 569 -9.43 10.54 14.81
CA PHE A 569 -9.80 11.55 13.83
C PHE A 569 -9.35 12.96 14.25
N SER A 570 -9.47 13.28 15.54
CA SER A 570 -9.10 14.58 16.12
C SER A 570 -7.59 14.83 16.24
N ASP A 571 -6.72 13.90 15.87
CA ASP A 571 -5.27 14.13 15.91
C ASP A 571 -4.75 14.79 14.61
N TYR A 572 -5.45 14.64 13.48
CA TYR A 572 -4.98 15.11 12.16
C TYR A 572 -4.88 16.63 12.10
N TRP A 573 -5.91 17.35 12.54
CA TRP A 573 -5.97 18.80 12.40
C TRP A 573 -4.82 19.53 13.11
N ARG A 574 -4.22 18.94 14.17
CA ARG A 574 -3.16 19.59 14.95
C ARG A 574 -1.90 19.85 14.12
N LEU A 575 -1.36 18.82 13.50
CA LEU A 575 -0.23 18.98 12.57
C LEU A 575 -0.72 19.47 11.20
N GLY A 576 -1.90 19.02 10.78
CA GLY A 576 -2.50 19.34 9.49
C GLY A 576 -2.65 20.85 9.28
N ILE A 577 -3.18 21.60 10.26
CA ILE A 577 -3.39 23.05 10.11
C ILE A 577 -2.06 23.80 9.98
N VAL A 578 -1.03 23.40 10.73
CA VAL A 578 0.29 24.03 10.68
C VAL A 578 0.94 23.77 9.32
N THR A 579 0.90 22.52 8.84
CA THR A 579 1.43 22.15 7.53
C THR A 579 0.65 22.83 6.41
N MET A 580 -0.69 22.86 6.49
CA MET A 580 -1.55 23.51 5.48
C MET A 580 -1.30 25.03 5.42
N MET A 581 -1.14 25.70 6.55
CA MET A 581 -0.77 27.11 6.58
C MET A 581 0.63 27.35 6.00
N ALA A 582 1.58 26.45 6.26
CA ALA A 582 2.90 26.53 5.64
C ALA A 582 2.83 26.33 4.12
N TRP A 583 1.99 25.40 3.64
CA TRP A 583 1.73 25.20 2.21
C TRP A 583 1.03 26.41 1.58
N TYR A 584 0.10 27.05 2.29
CA TYR A 584 -0.51 28.31 1.87
C TYR A 584 0.53 29.40 1.67
N VAL A 585 1.45 29.59 2.63
CA VAL A 585 2.54 30.58 2.50
C VAL A 585 3.44 30.25 1.31
N VAL A 586 3.81 28.97 1.13
CA VAL A 586 4.57 28.53 -0.04
C VAL A 586 3.81 28.83 -1.33
N ALA A 587 2.51 28.56 -1.39
CA ALA A 587 1.69 28.83 -2.56
C ALA A 587 1.69 30.33 -2.91
N MET A 588 1.51 31.20 -1.93
CA MET A 588 1.49 32.65 -2.14
C MET A 588 2.87 33.21 -2.54
N LEU A 589 3.98 32.57 -2.15
CA LEU A 589 5.33 33.07 -2.47
C LEU A 589 5.90 32.46 -3.76
N VAL A 590 5.71 31.16 -3.96
CA VAL A 590 6.38 30.38 -4.99
C VAL A 590 5.58 30.35 -6.29
N VAL A 591 4.25 30.28 -6.23
CA VAL A 591 3.44 30.27 -7.47
C VAL A 591 3.63 31.56 -8.26
N PRO A 592 3.52 32.77 -7.67
CA PRO A 592 3.76 34.03 -8.40
C PRO A 592 5.20 34.21 -8.89
N LEU A 593 6.17 33.52 -8.28
CA LEU A 593 7.58 33.61 -8.64
C LEU A 593 7.87 32.90 -9.97
N PHE A 594 7.25 31.73 -10.19
CA PHE A 594 7.44 30.94 -11.40
C PHE A 594 6.37 31.19 -12.47
N TRP A 595 5.15 31.51 -12.06
CA TRP A 595 4.06 31.92 -12.93
C TRP A 595 3.60 33.33 -12.53
N PRO A 596 4.16 34.37 -13.17
CA PRO A 596 3.77 35.75 -12.91
C PRO A 596 2.26 35.92 -12.98
N LEU A 597 1.71 36.67 -12.03
CA LEU A 597 0.25 36.83 -11.92
C LEU A 597 -0.35 37.67 -13.04
N ARG A 598 0.44 38.42 -13.81
CA ARG A 598 -0.01 39.28 -14.92
C ARG A 598 1.00 39.29 -16.04
#